data_AF-A0A951KX05-F1
#
_entry.id   AF-A0A951KX05-F1
#
_cell.length_a   1.000
_cell.length_b   1.000
_cell.length_c   1.000
_cell.angle_alpha   90.00
_cell.angle_beta   90.00
_cell.angle_gamma   90.00
#
_symmetry.space_group_name_H-M   'P 1'
#
loop_
_entity.id
_entity.type
_entity.pdbx_description
1 polymer ?
#
loop_
_entity_poly.entity_id
_entity_poly.type
_entity_poly.pdbx_seq_one_letter_code
_entity_poly.pdbx_strand_id
1 'polypeptide(L)'
;MSRPESDDWPEPESEWGEPVTPRWPLSCEGLYPRERWMWFEQLWSDVCALRARYRLALRSGWWEDQVQVEALAALSAWVERYDSGEWDDPPGKLALLYDLERLGALLRNGGEPFHPDRDRLAFARFLIELGCQPPPDR
;
A
#
# COMPACT_ATOMS: atom_id res chain seq x y z
N MET A 1 54.24 17.27 -32.41
CA MET A 1 53.24 17.79 -31.45
C MET A 1 52.20 16.69 -31.29
N SER A 2 52.24 15.98 -30.17
CA SER A 2 51.43 14.79 -29.90
C SER A 2 50.06 15.19 -29.36
N ARG A 3 49.00 14.57 -29.87
CA ARG A 3 47.61 14.71 -29.38
C ARG A 3 47.42 13.67 -28.26
N PRO A 4 46.88 14.01 -27.08
CA PRO A 4 46.59 13.00 -26.07
C PRO A 4 45.30 12.28 -26.49
N GLU A 5 45.38 10.96 -26.63
CA GLU A 5 44.22 10.07 -26.73
C GLU A 5 43.51 10.08 -25.38
N SER A 6 42.24 10.45 -25.39
CA SER A 6 41.36 10.40 -24.23
C SER A 6 40.93 8.95 -24.01
N ASP A 7 41.36 8.40 -22.87
CA ASP A 7 40.92 7.13 -22.30
C ASP A 7 39.40 7.19 -22.00
N ASP A 8 38.59 6.81 -22.99
CA ASP A 8 37.15 6.52 -22.81
C ASP A 8 37.02 5.15 -22.14
N TRP A 9 37.13 5.13 -20.81
CA TRP A 9 36.69 3.98 -20.03
C TRP A 9 35.18 4.08 -19.84
N PRO A 10 34.35 3.14 -20.33
CA PRO A 10 32.94 3.12 -20.02
C PRO A 10 32.78 2.88 -18.52
N GLU A 11 32.13 3.82 -17.82
CA GLU A 11 31.77 3.66 -16.41
C GLU A 11 30.90 2.40 -16.27
N PRO A 12 31.22 1.48 -15.34
CA PRO A 12 30.39 0.32 -15.12
C PRO A 12 29.02 0.80 -14.61
N GLU A 13 27.97 0.51 -15.38
CA GLU A 13 26.58 0.65 -14.95
C GLU A 13 26.49 0.05 -13.54
N SER A 14 26.11 0.87 -12.57
CA SER A 14 26.01 0.43 -11.18
C SER A 14 24.87 -0.59 -11.08
N GLU A 15 25.20 -1.87 -11.25
CA GLU A 15 24.34 -3.06 -11.07
C GLU A 15 23.87 -3.27 -9.61
N TRP A 16 24.01 -2.25 -8.75
CA TRP A 16 23.57 -2.27 -7.35
C TRP A 16 22.47 -1.23 -7.09
N GLY A 17 21.57 -1.03 -8.04
CA GLY A 17 20.25 -0.52 -7.70
C GLY A 17 19.59 -1.57 -6.80
N GLU A 18 19.28 -1.22 -5.55
CA GLU A 18 18.39 -2.04 -4.73
C GLU A 18 17.20 -2.45 -5.61
N PRO A 19 16.76 -3.73 -5.60
CA PRO A 19 15.61 -4.11 -6.39
C PRO A 19 14.47 -3.20 -5.95
N VAL A 20 14.09 -2.27 -6.81
CA VAL A 20 12.90 -1.44 -6.62
C VAL A 20 11.78 -2.46 -6.60
N THR A 21 11.36 -2.84 -5.39
CA THR A 21 10.25 -3.77 -5.21
C THR A 21 9.10 -3.19 -6.02
N PRO A 22 8.61 -3.89 -7.05
CA PRO A 22 7.61 -3.34 -7.93
C PRO A 22 6.43 -2.89 -7.09
N ARG A 23 6.16 -1.59 -7.09
CA ARG A 23 5.06 -1.04 -6.31
C ARG A 23 3.75 -1.55 -6.89
N TRP A 24 2.90 -2.09 -6.04
CA TRP A 24 1.57 -2.49 -6.47
C TRP A 24 0.78 -1.27 -7.00
N PRO A 25 -0.10 -1.46 -8.01
CA PRO A 25 -1.02 -0.41 -8.45
C PRO A 25 -1.96 -0.01 -7.31
N LEU A 26 -2.62 1.16 -7.40
CA LEU A 26 -3.58 1.61 -6.38
C LEU A 26 -4.90 0.82 -6.38
N SER A 27 -5.13 0.01 -7.41
CA SER A 27 -6.31 -0.84 -7.56
C SER A 27 -5.86 -2.25 -7.93
N CYS A 28 -6.60 -3.25 -7.45
CA CYS A 28 -6.39 -4.65 -7.83
C CYS A 28 -6.95 -4.98 -9.23
N GLU A 29 -7.61 -4.04 -9.90
CA GLU A 29 -8.13 -4.23 -11.26
C GLU A 29 -7.01 -4.54 -12.26
N GLY A 30 -7.25 -5.53 -13.12
CA GLY A 30 -6.27 -5.97 -14.12
C GLY A 30 -5.16 -6.88 -13.60
N LEU A 31 -5.04 -7.08 -12.28
CA LEU A 31 -4.11 -8.03 -11.70
C LEU A 31 -4.61 -9.48 -11.87
N TYR A 32 -3.69 -10.42 -12.05
CA TYR A 32 -4.01 -11.84 -12.07
C TYR A 32 -4.56 -12.30 -10.70
N PRO A 33 -5.38 -13.36 -10.61
CA PRO A 33 -5.97 -13.85 -9.36
C PRO A 33 -4.99 -13.99 -8.18
N ARG A 34 -3.76 -14.44 -8.45
CA ARG A 34 -2.69 -14.58 -7.45
C ARG A 34 -2.11 -13.24 -7.01
N GLU A 35 -1.91 -12.33 -7.95
CA GLU A 35 -1.43 -10.98 -7.67
C GLU A 35 -2.46 -10.18 -6.88
N ARG A 36 -3.75 -10.31 -7.19
CA ARG A 36 -4.83 -9.71 -6.40
C ARG A 36 -4.79 -10.15 -4.95
N TRP A 37 -4.54 -11.44 -4.69
CA TRP A 37 -4.34 -11.93 -3.33
C TRP A 37 -3.17 -11.21 -2.65
N MET A 38 -1.99 -11.18 -3.28
CA MET A 38 -0.80 -10.54 -2.73
C MET A 38 -1.00 -9.04 -2.50
N TRP A 39 -1.69 -8.37 -3.42
CA TRP A 39 -2.08 -6.97 -3.33
C TRP A 39 -2.92 -6.69 -2.08
N PHE A 40 -3.97 -7.50 -1.88
CA PHE A 40 -4.85 -7.38 -0.71
C PHE A 40 -4.12 -7.70 0.60
N GLU A 41 -3.21 -8.68 0.60
CA GLU A 41 -2.35 -8.99 1.74
C GLU A 41 -1.43 -7.83 2.12
N GLN A 42 -0.82 -7.18 1.13
CA GLN A 42 -0.01 -5.99 1.36
C GLN A 42 -0.87 -4.86 1.93
N LEU A 43 -2.02 -4.58 1.30
CA LEU A 43 -2.94 -3.56 1.77
C LEU A 43 -3.42 -3.84 3.21
N TRP A 44 -3.70 -5.09 3.55
CA TRP A 44 -4.06 -5.48 4.91
C TRP A 44 -2.99 -5.10 5.94
N SER A 45 -1.72 -5.39 5.63
CA SER A 45 -0.57 -5.00 6.47
C SER A 45 -0.48 -3.48 6.60
N ASP A 46 -0.59 -2.76 5.49
CA ASP A 46 -0.47 -1.30 5.47
C ASP A 46 -1.62 -0.64 6.25
N VAL A 47 -2.84 -1.15 6.12
CA VAL A 47 -4.01 -0.70 6.88
C VAL A 47 -3.82 -0.93 8.39
N CYS A 48 -3.22 -2.04 8.79
CA CYS A 48 -2.87 -2.28 10.19
C CYS A 48 -1.86 -1.25 10.71
N ALA A 49 -0.84 -0.92 9.92
CA ALA A 49 0.15 0.10 10.25
C ALA A 49 -0.48 1.51 10.33
N LEU A 50 -1.31 1.88 9.35
CA LEU A 50 -2.05 3.15 9.33
C LEU A 50 -2.97 3.28 10.54
N ARG A 51 -3.71 2.22 10.88
CA ARG A 51 -4.58 2.16 12.06
C ARG A 51 -3.80 2.42 13.33
N ALA A 52 -2.65 1.77 13.50
CA ALA A 52 -1.81 1.95 14.68
C ALA A 52 -1.25 3.39 14.75
N ARG A 53 -0.81 3.95 13.62
CA ARG A 53 -0.19 5.27 13.55
C ARG A 53 -1.18 6.42 13.76
N TYR A 54 -2.30 6.41 13.05
CA TYR A 54 -3.26 7.51 13.03
C TYR A 54 -4.52 7.25 13.87
N ARG A 55 -4.58 6.10 14.57
CA ARG A 55 -5.75 5.67 15.36
C ARG A 55 -7.04 5.67 14.55
N LEU A 56 -6.95 5.24 13.28
CA LEU A 56 -8.09 5.22 12.36
C LEU A 56 -9.21 4.32 12.93
N ALA A 57 -10.42 4.85 12.95
CA ALA A 57 -11.60 4.13 13.43
C ALA A 57 -12.18 3.23 12.33
N LEU A 58 -11.36 2.28 11.87
CA LEU A 58 -11.73 1.28 10.87
C LEU A 58 -12.82 0.34 11.40
N ARG A 59 -13.80 0.03 10.56
CA ARG A 59 -14.77 -1.03 10.80
C ARG A 59 -14.27 -2.38 10.25
N SER A 60 -14.78 -3.46 10.82
CA SER A 60 -14.69 -4.78 10.19
C SER A 60 -15.47 -4.79 8.86
N GLY A 61 -14.96 -5.51 7.86
CA GLY A 61 -15.54 -5.55 6.51
C GLY A 61 -15.19 -4.32 5.65
N TRP A 62 -14.18 -3.52 6.00
CA TRP A 62 -13.72 -2.40 5.16
C TRP A 62 -13.31 -2.86 3.76
N TRP A 63 -12.84 -4.10 3.63
CA TRP A 63 -12.42 -4.73 2.37
C TRP A 63 -13.57 -5.01 1.41
N GLU A 64 -14.83 -4.95 1.87
CA GLU A 64 -16.02 -5.18 1.04
C GLU A 64 -16.51 -3.88 0.36
N ASP A 65 -16.04 -2.73 0.84
CA ASP A 65 -16.44 -1.42 0.33
C ASP A 65 -15.30 -0.84 -0.52
N GLN A 66 -15.52 -0.80 -1.84
CA GLN A 66 -14.53 -0.35 -2.81
C GLN A 66 -14.00 1.06 -2.51
N VAL A 67 -14.84 1.98 -2.02
CA VAL A 67 -14.41 3.34 -1.71
C VAL A 67 -13.45 3.33 -0.51
N GLN A 68 -13.69 2.46 0.48
CA GLN A 68 -12.80 2.31 1.63
C GLN A 68 -11.48 1.65 1.22
N VAL A 69 -11.53 0.63 0.35
CA VAL A 69 -10.35 -0.04 -0.20
C VAL A 69 -9.46 0.97 -0.94
N GLU A 70 -10.03 1.76 -1.86
CA GLU A 70 -9.29 2.76 -2.64
C GLU A 70 -8.71 3.87 -1.75
N ALA A 71 -9.50 4.37 -0.79
CA ALA A 71 -9.03 5.40 0.14
C ALA A 71 -7.84 4.91 0.98
N LEU A 72 -7.88 3.66 1.43
CA LEU A 72 -6.80 3.05 2.22
C LEU A 72 -5.57 2.73 1.36
N ALA A 73 -5.76 2.28 0.12
CA ALA A 73 -4.67 2.07 -0.83
C ALA A 73 -3.96 3.40 -1.19
N ALA A 74 -4.74 4.45 -1.45
CA ALA A 74 -4.19 5.78 -1.72
C ALA A 74 -3.44 6.35 -0.50
N LEU A 75 -4.02 6.22 0.70
CA LEU A 75 -3.39 6.72 1.92
C LEU A 75 -2.11 5.95 2.28
N SER A 76 -2.12 4.62 2.16
CA SER A 76 -0.92 3.80 2.43
C SER A 76 0.21 4.16 1.48
N ALA A 77 -0.07 4.25 0.17
CA ALA A 77 0.90 4.69 -0.82
C ALA A 77 1.42 6.11 -0.53
N TRP A 78 0.53 7.07 -0.22
CA TRP A 78 0.94 8.44 0.12
C TRP A 78 1.87 8.48 1.34
N VAL A 79 1.52 7.76 2.40
CA VAL A 79 2.30 7.71 3.65
C VAL A 79 3.65 7.05 3.43
N GLU A 80 3.71 5.98 2.66
CA GLU A 80 4.95 5.30 2.30
C GLU A 80 5.89 6.25 1.51
N ARG A 81 5.37 7.02 0.54
CA ARG A 81 6.18 8.02 -0.20
C ARG A 81 6.73 9.12 0.69
N TYR A 82 5.90 9.57 1.64
CA TYR A 82 6.31 10.58 2.60
C TYR A 82 7.39 10.04 3.54
N ASP A 83 7.20 8.82 4.08
CA ASP A 83 8.14 8.23 5.04
C ASP A 83 9.46 7.80 4.40
N SER A 84 9.46 7.38 3.13
CA SER A 84 10.68 7.03 2.40
C SER A 84 11.51 8.25 1.97
N GLY A 85 10.92 9.46 2.05
CA GLY A 85 11.53 10.68 1.53
C GLY A 85 11.47 10.80 0.00
N GLU A 86 10.81 9.87 -0.69
CA GLU A 86 10.56 9.95 -2.14
C GLU A 86 9.75 11.21 -2.49
N TRP A 87 8.88 11.63 -1.58
CA TRP A 87 8.11 12.86 -1.73
C TRP A 87 8.01 13.63 -0.42
N ASP A 88 8.78 14.72 -0.32
CA ASP A 88 8.69 15.67 0.78
C ASP A 88 7.58 16.69 0.49
N ASP A 89 6.48 16.61 1.24
CA ASP A 89 5.36 17.56 1.20
C ASP A 89 4.84 17.84 2.62
N PRO A 90 5.54 18.70 3.40
CA PRO A 90 5.10 19.05 4.75
C PRO A 90 3.70 19.69 4.81
N PRO A 91 3.31 20.60 3.88
CA PRO A 91 1.93 21.09 3.80
C PRO A 91 0.91 19.97 3.60
N GLY A 92 1.15 19.03 2.69
CA GLY A 92 0.27 17.88 2.48
C GLY A 92 0.15 16.98 3.70
N LYS A 93 1.27 16.74 4.41
CA LYS A 93 1.25 16.00 5.68
C LYS A 93 0.39 16.69 6.72
N LEU A 94 0.52 18.00 6.85
CA LEU A 94 -0.26 18.77 7.82
C LEU A 94 -1.75 18.76 7.46
N ALA A 95 -2.09 18.89 6.17
CA ALA A 95 -3.48 18.78 5.69
C ALA A 95 -4.09 17.41 6.03
N LEU A 96 -3.36 16.31 5.78
CA LEU A 96 -3.80 14.96 6.16
C LEU A 96 -4.12 14.87 7.66
N LEU A 97 -3.26 15.43 8.52
CA LEU A 97 -3.47 15.39 9.97
C LEU A 97 -4.76 16.12 10.40
N TYR A 98 -5.11 17.22 9.73
CA TYR A 98 -6.37 17.92 9.98
C TYR A 98 -7.59 17.16 9.43
N ASP A 99 -7.43 16.39 8.36
CA ASP A 99 -8.52 15.64 7.73
C ASP A 99 -8.73 14.21 8.27
N LEU A 100 -7.93 13.77 9.26
CA LEU A 100 -8.06 12.44 9.87
C LEU A 100 -9.47 12.15 10.40
N GLU A 101 -10.17 13.17 10.89
CA GLU A 101 -11.56 13.01 11.37
C GLU A 101 -12.53 12.69 10.23
N ARG A 102 -12.41 13.36 9.08
CA ARG A 102 -13.24 13.08 7.89
C ARG A 102 -12.96 11.69 7.36
N LEU A 103 -11.69 11.31 7.30
CA LEU A 103 -11.28 9.97 6.92
C LEU A 103 -11.84 8.93 7.90
N GLY A 104 -11.77 9.20 9.21
CA GLY A 104 -12.36 8.35 10.23
C GLY A 104 -13.87 8.18 10.08
N ALA A 105 -14.59 9.21 9.66
CA ALA A 105 -16.03 9.13 9.37
C ALA A 105 -16.34 8.23 8.17
N LEU A 106 -15.54 8.34 7.08
CA LEU A 106 -15.65 7.45 5.92
C LEU A 106 -15.46 5.97 6.31
N LEU A 107 -14.49 5.69 7.18
CA LEU A 107 -14.09 4.32 7.55
C LEU A 107 -14.97 3.65 8.61
N ARG A 108 -15.72 4.41 9.41
CA ARG A 108 -16.47 3.85 10.56
C ARG A 108 -17.81 3.22 10.15
N ASN A 109 -18.51 3.80 9.18
CA ASN A 109 -19.84 3.43 8.63
C ASN A 109 -20.80 2.58 9.53
N GLY A 110 -20.84 2.82 10.85
CA GLY A 110 -21.74 2.17 11.81
C GLY A 110 -21.47 0.69 12.15
N GLY A 111 -20.40 0.07 11.65
CA GLY A 111 -20.10 -1.36 11.89
C GLY A 111 -19.31 -1.65 13.17
N GLU A 112 -19.04 -2.94 13.44
CA GLU A 112 -18.12 -3.34 14.52
C GLU A 112 -16.69 -2.82 14.24
N PRO A 113 -15.91 -2.48 15.29
CA PRO A 113 -14.51 -2.08 15.11
C PRO A 113 -13.66 -3.17 14.45
N PHE A 114 -12.70 -2.77 13.61
CA PHE A 114 -11.73 -3.68 13.00
C PHE A 114 -10.74 -4.26 14.02
N HIS A 115 -10.58 -5.58 14.00
CA HIS A 115 -9.67 -6.38 14.80
C HIS A 115 -8.92 -7.37 13.91
N PRO A 116 -7.62 -7.17 13.62
CA PRO A 116 -6.89 -7.97 12.64
C PRO A 116 -7.02 -9.48 12.85
N ASP A 117 -6.78 -9.98 14.07
CA ASP A 117 -6.79 -11.42 14.33
C ASP A 117 -8.20 -12.04 14.16
N ARG A 118 -9.23 -11.33 14.61
CA ARG A 118 -10.63 -11.79 14.51
C ARG A 118 -11.11 -11.75 13.06
N ASP A 119 -10.78 -10.68 12.36
CA ASP A 119 -11.32 -10.36 11.05
C ASP A 119 -10.58 -11.09 9.92
N ARG A 120 -9.42 -11.67 10.21
CA ARG A 120 -8.54 -12.35 9.24
C ARG A 120 -9.26 -13.44 8.44
N LEU A 121 -10.06 -14.27 9.11
CA LEU A 121 -10.76 -15.38 8.45
C LEU A 121 -11.85 -14.88 7.50
N ALA A 122 -12.59 -13.84 7.89
CA ALA A 122 -13.62 -13.23 7.06
C ALA A 122 -12.99 -12.57 5.81
N PHE A 123 -11.88 -11.85 6.00
CA PHE A 123 -11.10 -11.27 4.92
C PHE A 123 -10.63 -12.32 3.90
N ALA A 124 -9.99 -13.40 4.36
CA ALA A 124 -9.52 -14.46 3.47
C ALA A 124 -10.66 -15.11 2.68
N ARG A 125 -11.82 -15.33 3.31
CA ARG A 125 -13.03 -15.84 2.61
C ARG A 125 -13.50 -14.89 1.53
N PHE A 126 -13.59 -13.60 1.84
CA PHE A 126 -13.94 -12.58 0.86
C PHE A 126 -13.01 -12.59 -0.36
N LEU A 127 -11.69 -12.71 -0.16
CA LEU A 127 -10.74 -12.78 -1.27
C LEU A 127 -10.98 -13.98 -2.18
N ILE A 128 -11.30 -15.15 -1.61
CA ILE A 128 -11.65 -16.36 -2.37
C ILE A 128 -12.93 -16.13 -3.18
N GLU A 129 -13.96 -15.52 -2.57
CA GLU A 129 -15.22 -15.17 -3.23
C GLU A 129 -15.04 -14.17 -4.37
N LEU A 130 -14.10 -13.22 -4.22
CA LEU A 130 -13.68 -12.27 -5.25
C LEU A 130 -12.87 -12.94 -6.39
N GLY A 131 -12.60 -14.25 -6.28
CA GLY A 131 -11.84 -15.04 -7.25
C GLY A 131 -10.33 -14.82 -7.16
N CYS A 132 -9.82 -14.33 -6.03
CA CYS A 132 -8.38 -14.30 -5.76
C CYS A 132 -7.87 -15.72 -5.43
N GLN A 133 -6.59 -15.97 -5.68
CA GLN A 133 -5.97 -17.26 -5.42
C GLN A 133 -4.89 -17.15 -4.36
N PRO A 134 -4.98 -17.91 -3.25
CA PRO A 134 -3.94 -17.90 -2.22
C PRO A 134 -2.60 -18.44 -2.76
N PRO A 135 -1.47 -18.08 -2.11
CA PRO A 135 -0.20 -18.76 -2.33
C PRO A 135 -0.38 -20.27 -2.12
N PRO A 136 0.31 -21.13 -2.89
CA PRO A 136 0.32 -22.56 -2.59
C PRO A 136 0.82 -22.77 -1.16
N ASP A 137 0.17 -23.67 -0.42
CA ASP A 137 0.67 -24.11 0.88
C ASP A 137 2.12 -24.59 0.72
N ARG A 138 3.02 -24.07 1.56
CA ARG A 138 4.43 -24.48 1.60
C ARG A 138 4.59 -25.80 2.34
#